data_AF-A0A8T4P5A7-F1
#
_entry.id   AF-A0A8T4P5A7-F1
#
_cell.length_a   1.000
_cell.length_b   1.000
_cell.length_c   1.000
_cell.angle_alpha   90.00
_cell.angle_beta   90.00
_cell.angle_gamma   90.00
#
_symmetry.space_group_name_H-M   'P 1'
#
loop_
_entity.id
_entity.type
_entity.pdbx_description
1 polymer ?
#
loop_
_entity_poly.entity_id
_entity_poly.type
_entity_poly.pdbx_seq_one_letter_code
_entity_poly.pdbx_strand_id
1 'polypeptide(L)'
;MMKPLTAKELKQLYLKFFNEKKHSIISSSSLIPEHDPTVLFTTAGMHPLVPYLMGQPHPQGKRLADCQKCIRTDDIDEVGDPSHLTFFEMLGNWSLGDYWKKEAIEWSYEFLTDKKWLGVDKNKIYISVFKGDGDAPKDEESAKSWQSLGIPKDRIFFFPKKDNWWGPAGKTGPCGPDTEMFIDTGKEPCSKECRPGCSCGKYFEVWNDVFMQYNKTVDGGYEKLKQQNVDTGMGLERTAAILQGKKTVYEIETFLPIGNKIKESANIKNPDEKQELSIRIITDHVKAATFILGDDLGIAPSNLDQGYILRRFIRRSIRHGKLLGIEKEFLTELAKIVIDLHKEDYKELEKNRNFILDELRKEDDKFRKTLETGLRKFEKMVVDNKISGKEAFLLFQSFGFPIEMTEELAREKNIKVDVRGFEAEFKKHQELSRIGAEKRFKGGLGDHSTETTKLHTATHLLNQALREVLGKKDIFQKGSNITPERLRFDFNFDRKLTPEEIKKVEDWVNERIKEELSVKKDEMTVEEAKKKGAQGVFEYKYGEKVFVYTIGNKSIEICGGPHIENTSELGHFKIKKEESIAAGVRRIKAVLE
;
A
#
# COMPACT_ATOMS: atom_id res chain seq x y z
N MET A 1 10.29 -26.90 27.91
CA MET A 1 10.78 -26.48 26.59
C MET A 1 9.63 -25.82 25.86
N MET A 2 9.87 -24.68 25.21
CA MET A 2 8.84 -24.01 24.39
C MET A 2 8.37 -24.96 23.29
N LYS A 3 7.08 -24.96 22.95
CA LYS A 3 6.59 -25.75 21.81
C LYS A 3 7.08 -25.07 20.53
N PRO A 4 7.86 -25.73 19.67
CA PRO A 4 8.20 -25.16 18.37
C PRO A 4 6.93 -25.15 17.53
N LEU A 5 6.37 -23.97 17.30
CA LEU A 5 5.17 -23.78 16.48
C LEU A 5 5.54 -23.05 15.19
N THR A 6 5.01 -23.54 14.07
CA THR A 6 4.98 -22.80 12.81
C THR A 6 4.09 -21.56 12.93
N ALA A 7 4.28 -20.57 12.07
CA ALA A 7 3.39 -19.41 11.96
C ALA A 7 1.93 -19.84 11.72
N LYS A 8 1.70 -20.87 10.89
CA LYS A 8 0.35 -21.42 10.66
C LYS A 8 -0.27 -21.97 11.94
N GLU A 9 0.47 -22.78 12.70
CA GLU A 9 0.00 -23.34 13.98
C GLU A 9 -0.23 -22.26 15.03
N LEU A 10 0.68 -21.29 15.13
CA LEU A 10 0.54 -20.14 16.03
C LEU A 10 -0.73 -19.35 15.74
N LYS A 11 -0.98 -19.01 14.47
CA LYS A 11 -2.19 -18.33 14.02
C LYS A 11 -3.46 -19.09 14.40
N GLN A 12 -3.51 -20.40 14.09
CA GLN A 12 -4.66 -21.24 14.44
C GLN A 12 -4.88 -21.32 15.96
N LEU A 13 -3.80 -21.43 16.73
CA LEU A 13 -3.86 -21.52 18.19
C LEU A 13 -4.34 -20.22 18.83
N TYR A 14 -3.89 -19.07 18.32
CA TYR A 14 -4.32 -17.74 18.76
C TYR A 14 -5.82 -17.52 18.51
N LEU A 15 -6.29 -17.77 17.28
CA LEU A 15 -7.70 -17.61 16.93
C LEU A 15 -8.58 -18.58 17.72
N LYS A 16 -8.12 -19.82 17.94
CA LYS A 16 -8.82 -20.77 18.81
C LYS A 16 -8.93 -20.26 20.25
N PHE A 17 -7.84 -19.72 20.81
CA PHE A 17 -7.84 -19.18 22.16
C PHE A 17 -8.87 -18.06 22.33
N PHE A 18 -8.87 -17.07 21.44
CA PHE A 18 -9.82 -15.95 21.53
C PHE A 18 -11.25 -16.35 21.19
N ASN A 19 -11.46 -17.34 20.32
CA ASN A 19 -12.77 -17.94 20.14
C ASN A 19 -13.30 -18.61 21.44
N GLU A 20 -12.44 -19.29 22.23
CA GLU A 20 -12.80 -19.80 23.57
C GLU A 20 -13.14 -18.66 24.56
N LYS A 21 -12.59 -17.45 24.37
CA LYS A 21 -12.95 -16.23 25.14
C LYS A 21 -14.17 -15.46 24.58
N LYS A 22 -14.88 -16.07 23.60
CA LYS A 22 -16.08 -15.55 22.93
C LYS A 22 -15.83 -14.36 22.03
N HIS A 23 -14.63 -14.23 21.46
CA HIS A 23 -14.36 -13.28 20.38
C HIS A 23 -14.85 -13.86 19.06
N SER A 24 -15.52 -13.03 18.28
CA SER A 24 -15.88 -13.36 16.90
C SER A 24 -14.62 -13.29 16.04
N ILE A 25 -14.33 -14.38 15.33
CA ILE A 25 -13.19 -14.42 14.40
C ILE A 25 -13.59 -13.74 13.10
N ILE A 26 -12.93 -12.64 12.75
CA ILE A 26 -13.18 -11.88 11.52
C ILE A 26 -12.06 -12.14 10.50
N SER A 27 -12.35 -11.85 9.23
CA SER A 27 -11.38 -11.97 8.14
C SER A 27 -10.43 -10.77 8.13
N SER A 28 -9.18 -11.00 7.72
CA SER A 28 -8.25 -9.90 7.39
C SER A 28 -8.87 -8.98 6.34
N SER A 29 -8.75 -7.67 6.57
CA SER A 29 -9.10 -6.64 5.60
C SER A 29 -8.01 -6.47 4.53
N SER A 30 -8.33 -5.71 3.47
CA SER A 30 -7.38 -5.32 2.43
C SER A 30 -6.16 -4.59 3.00
N LEU A 31 -5.02 -4.74 2.32
CA LEU A 31 -3.83 -3.93 2.56
C LEU A 31 -4.03 -2.46 2.20
N ILE A 32 -5.05 -2.13 1.41
CA ILE A 32 -5.33 -0.81 0.89
C ILE A 32 -6.57 -0.27 1.60
N PRO A 33 -6.44 0.77 2.44
CA PRO A 33 -7.56 1.34 3.17
C PRO A 33 -8.58 1.98 2.21
N GLU A 34 -9.84 1.52 2.23
CA GLU A 34 -10.88 2.07 1.35
C GLU A 34 -11.45 3.42 1.83
N HIS A 35 -11.31 3.73 3.12
CA HIS A 35 -12.00 4.84 3.78
C HIS A 35 -11.09 5.74 4.62
N ASP A 36 -9.76 5.57 4.51
CA ASP A 36 -8.79 6.41 5.22
C ASP A 36 -7.78 7.03 4.23
N PRO A 37 -7.93 8.32 3.88
CA PRO A 37 -7.00 9.00 2.98
C PRO A 37 -5.69 9.42 3.66
N THR A 38 -5.53 9.19 4.97
CA THR A 38 -4.37 9.65 5.73
C THR A 38 -3.20 8.67 5.72
N VAL A 39 -3.45 7.41 5.34
CA VAL A 39 -2.45 6.34 5.26
C VAL A 39 -2.52 5.63 3.90
N LEU A 40 -1.37 5.18 3.40
CA LEU A 40 -1.29 4.49 2.10
C LEU A 40 -1.69 3.01 2.20
N PHE A 41 -1.32 2.37 3.31
CA PHE A 41 -1.60 0.96 3.56
C PHE A 41 -2.17 0.75 4.96
N THR A 42 -2.80 -0.40 5.16
CA THR A 42 -3.16 -0.92 6.48
C THR A 42 -1.87 -1.26 7.22
N THR A 43 -1.52 -0.50 8.27
CA THR A 43 -0.22 -0.65 9.00
C THR A 43 -0.34 -1.36 10.35
N ALA A 44 -1.57 -1.60 10.83
CA ALA A 44 -1.89 -2.33 12.05
C ALA A 44 -3.29 -2.96 11.98
N GLY A 45 -3.52 -3.97 12.81
CA GLY A 45 -4.80 -4.68 12.93
C GLY A 45 -5.99 -3.79 13.25
N MET A 46 -5.77 -2.70 14.00
CA MET A 46 -6.85 -1.80 14.38
C MET A 46 -7.31 -0.85 13.27
N HIS A 47 -6.53 -0.65 12.20
CA HIS A 47 -6.83 0.32 11.11
C HIS A 47 -8.24 0.15 10.52
N PRO A 48 -8.66 -1.07 10.13
CA PRO A 48 -10.01 -1.29 9.61
C PRO A 48 -11.11 -1.10 10.68
N LEU A 49 -10.73 -1.06 11.97
CA LEU A 49 -11.64 -1.04 13.10
C LEU A 49 -11.84 0.35 13.72
N VAL A 50 -11.16 1.40 13.22
CA VAL A 50 -11.27 2.77 13.74
C VAL A 50 -12.71 3.24 13.96
N PRO A 51 -13.65 3.07 13.01
CA PRO A 51 -15.03 3.54 13.22
C PRO A 51 -15.68 2.92 14.46
N TYR A 52 -15.38 1.65 14.74
CA TYR A 52 -15.96 0.91 15.86
C TYR A 52 -15.28 1.24 17.19
N LEU A 53 -13.97 1.48 17.17
CA LEU A 53 -13.21 1.99 18.33
C LEU A 53 -13.70 3.39 18.74
N MET A 54 -14.19 4.19 17.78
CA MET A 54 -14.83 5.48 18.01
C MET A 54 -16.29 5.39 18.50
N GLY A 55 -16.83 4.17 18.64
CA GLY A 55 -18.13 3.88 19.22
C GLY A 55 -19.23 3.44 18.25
N GLN A 56 -18.92 3.24 16.97
CA GLN A 56 -19.89 2.58 16.07
C GLN A 56 -20.03 1.09 16.43
N PRO A 57 -21.24 0.51 16.37
CA PRO A 57 -21.41 -0.91 16.62
C PRO A 57 -20.83 -1.75 15.47
N HIS A 58 -20.05 -2.78 15.79
CA HIS A 58 -19.56 -3.75 14.81
C HIS A 58 -20.58 -4.89 14.63
N PRO A 59 -20.88 -5.36 13.40
CA PRO A 59 -21.91 -6.37 13.13
C PRO A 59 -21.64 -7.72 13.79
N GLN A 60 -20.37 -8.07 14.04
CA GLN A 60 -19.95 -9.31 14.70
C GLN A 60 -19.86 -9.20 16.24
N GLY A 61 -20.34 -8.11 16.83
CA GLY A 61 -20.33 -7.89 18.27
C GLY A 61 -19.14 -7.08 18.77
N LYS A 62 -18.90 -7.12 20.09
CA LYS A 62 -17.94 -6.23 20.79
C LYS A 62 -16.56 -6.85 21.03
N ARG A 63 -16.40 -8.14 20.78
CA ARG A 63 -15.14 -8.88 20.94
C ARG A 63 -14.75 -9.46 19.60
N LEU A 64 -13.62 -9.05 19.06
CA LEU A 64 -13.18 -9.44 17.72
C LEU A 64 -11.76 -9.99 17.79
N ALA A 65 -11.41 -10.95 16.95
CA ALA A 65 -10.03 -11.37 16.78
C ALA A 65 -9.75 -11.76 15.32
N ASP A 66 -8.55 -11.50 14.84
CA ASP A 66 -8.13 -11.84 13.48
C ASP A 66 -6.62 -12.03 13.35
N CYS A 67 -6.18 -12.19 12.09
CA CYS A 67 -4.79 -12.09 11.68
C CYS A 67 -4.71 -11.13 10.48
N GLN A 68 -4.49 -9.84 10.75
CA GLN A 68 -4.48 -8.78 9.76
C GLN A 68 -3.15 -8.71 9.01
N LYS A 69 -3.21 -8.73 7.68
CA LYS A 69 -2.08 -8.38 6.79
C LYS A 69 -1.71 -6.90 6.99
N CYS A 70 -0.43 -6.59 7.23
CA CYS A 70 0.03 -5.22 7.44
C CYS A 70 1.21 -4.87 6.53
N ILE A 71 1.28 -3.60 6.10
CA ILE A 71 2.46 -3.02 5.46
C ILE A 71 2.97 -1.84 6.30
N ARG A 72 4.27 -1.81 6.63
CA ARG A 72 4.94 -0.66 7.24
C ARG A 72 6.05 -0.15 6.33
N THR A 73 5.92 1.11 5.93
CA THR A 73 6.88 1.78 5.03
C THR A 73 7.99 2.51 5.77
N ASP A 74 7.79 2.77 7.06
CA ASP A 74 8.79 3.46 7.89
C ASP A 74 9.98 2.53 8.18
N ASP A 75 9.73 1.22 8.25
CA ASP A 75 10.73 0.18 8.55
C ASP A 75 11.56 -0.26 7.32
N ILE A 76 11.39 0.41 6.17
CA ILE A 76 12.01 0.00 4.90
C ILE A 76 13.54 -0.03 5.02
N ASP A 77 14.13 0.93 5.71
CA ASP A 77 15.59 1.07 5.78
C ASP A 77 16.22 0.07 6.78
N GLU A 78 15.43 -0.43 7.74
CA GLU A 78 15.81 -1.40 8.77
C GLU A 78 15.68 -2.85 8.28
N VAL A 79 14.87 -3.09 7.23
CA VAL A 79 14.69 -4.43 6.64
C VAL A 79 16.03 -5.05 6.25
N GLY A 80 16.18 -6.32 6.63
CA GLY A 80 17.43 -7.08 6.47
C GLY A 80 18.17 -7.31 7.79
N ASP A 81 17.81 -6.57 8.84
CA ASP A 81 18.17 -6.89 10.22
C ASP A 81 17.48 -8.19 10.71
N PRO A 82 17.64 -8.62 11.97
CA PRO A 82 17.01 -9.87 12.43
C PRO A 82 15.47 -9.89 12.50
N SER A 83 14.77 -8.76 12.40
CA SER A 83 13.41 -8.61 12.95
C SER A 83 12.43 -7.69 12.23
N HIS A 84 12.91 -6.76 11.40
CA HIS A 84 12.07 -5.81 10.67
C HIS A 84 11.59 -6.39 9.35
N LEU A 85 10.34 -6.09 9.02
CA LEU A 85 9.67 -6.52 7.81
C LEU A 85 8.83 -5.37 7.28
N THR A 86 8.75 -5.20 5.97
CA THR A 86 7.78 -4.27 5.37
C THR A 86 6.40 -4.88 5.33
N PHE A 87 6.29 -6.21 5.15
CA PHE A 87 5.04 -6.97 5.24
C PHE A 87 5.10 -7.98 6.38
N PHE A 88 4.08 -7.96 7.21
CA PHE A 88 3.93 -8.95 8.28
C PHE A 88 2.45 -9.18 8.60
N GLU A 89 2.17 -10.30 9.25
CA GLU A 89 0.85 -10.65 9.76
C GLU A 89 0.77 -10.26 11.24
N MET A 90 -0.27 -9.50 11.59
CA MET A 90 -0.53 -9.07 12.97
C MET A 90 -1.73 -9.84 13.52
N LEU A 91 -1.49 -10.71 14.50
CA LEU A 91 -2.55 -11.33 15.29
C LEU A 91 -3.11 -10.29 16.26
N GLY A 92 -4.41 -10.05 16.24
CA GLY A 92 -5.02 -9.04 17.09
C GLY A 92 -6.31 -9.51 17.74
N ASN A 93 -6.60 -8.97 18.91
CA ASN A 93 -7.89 -9.08 19.57
C ASN A 93 -8.37 -7.71 20.07
N TRP A 94 -9.65 -7.45 19.91
CA TRP A 94 -10.24 -6.15 20.22
C TRP A 94 -11.36 -6.26 21.25
N SER A 95 -11.42 -5.27 22.13
CA SER A 95 -12.55 -4.97 23.00
C SER A 95 -13.16 -3.66 22.55
N LEU A 96 -14.42 -3.68 22.11
CA LEU A 96 -15.18 -2.50 21.74
C LEU A 96 -16.10 -2.11 22.91
N GLY A 97 -15.49 -1.63 24.00
CA GLY A 97 -16.22 -1.23 25.21
C GLY A 97 -16.80 -2.41 26.01
N ASP A 98 -16.08 -3.53 26.12
CA ASP A 98 -16.56 -4.72 26.83
C ASP A 98 -15.65 -5.15 28.00
N TYR A 99 -14.41 -5.58 27.73
CA TYR A 99 -13.38 -5.86 28.74
C TYR A 99 -12.27 -4.81 28.71
N TRP A 100 -11.46 -4.74 29.77
CA TRP A 100 -10.42 -3.71 29.93
C TRP A 100 -9.04 -4.31 30.25
N LYS A 101 -8.15 -3.50 30.83
CA LYS A 101 -6.74 -3.78 31.10
C LYS A 101 -6.52 -5.10 31.82
N LYS A 102 -7.25 -5.32 32.92
CA LYS A 102 -7.04 -6.49 33.76
C LYS A 102 -7.30 -7.78 32.97
N GLU A 103 -8.46 -7.90 32.36
CA GLU A 103 -8.84 -9.07 31.58
C GLU A 103 -7.94 -9.27 30.35
N ALA A 104 -7.59 -8.18 29.65
CA ALA A 104 -6.67 -8.23 28.51
C ALA A 104 -5.32 -8.82 28.92
N ILE A 105 -4.71 -8.26 29.98
CA ILE A 105 -3.42 -8.71 30.51
C ILE A 105 -3.48 -10.15 31.03
N GLU A 106 -4.57 -10.54 31.70
CA GLU A 106 -4.80 -11.91 32.16
C GLU A 106 -4.80 -12.90 30.99
N TRP A 107 -5.48 -12.57 29.88
CA TRP A 107 -5.52 -13.42 28.69
C TRP A 107 -4.19 -13.42 27.93
N SER A 108 -3.51 -12.28 27.85
CA SER A 108 -2.18 -12.19 27.25
C SER A 108 -1.17 -13.06 28.01
N TYR A 109 -1.19 -13.00 29.34
CA TYR A 109 -0.38 -13.85 30.20
C TYR A 109 -0.74 -15.34 30.07
N GLU A 110 -2.04 -15.68 30.06
CA GLU A 110 -2.51 -17.06 29.88
C GLU A 110 -2.03 -17.64 28.56
N PHE A 111 -2.22 -16.92 27.45
CA PHE A 111 -1.81 -17.40 26.12
C PHE A 111 -0.30 -17.61 26.02
N LEU A 112 0.50 -16.69 26.57
CA LEU A 112 1.95 -16.80 26.58
C LEU A 112 2.44 -17.97 27.45
N THR A 113 1.91 -18.12 28.67
CA THR A 113 2.53 -18.98 29.69
C THR A 113 1.89 -20.35 29.88
N ASP A 114 0.60 -20.51 29.58
CA ASP A 114 -0.07 -21.79 29.78
C ASP A 114 0.47 -22.85 28.81
N LYS A 115 0.76 -24.05 29.33
CA LYS A 115 1.25 -25.20 28.56
C LYS A 115 0.23 -25.69 27.53
N LYS A 116 -1.06 -25.40 27.69
CA LYS A 116 -2.10 -25.65 26.68
C LYS A 116 -1.83 -24.84 25.41
N TRP A 117 -1.40 -23.58 25.58
CA TRP A 117 -1.12 -22.62 24.51
C TRP A 117 0.37 -22.64 24.16
N LEU A 118 1.09 -21.53 24.34
CA LEU A 118 2.50 -21.38 23.93
C LEU A 118 3.48 -21.99 24.95
N GLY A 119 3.15 -21.97 26.24
CA GLY A 119 4.00 -22.53 27.29
C GLY A 119 5.37 -21.86 27.42
N VAL A 120 5.45 -20.55 27.16
CA VAL A 120 6.66 -19.74 27.37
C VAL A 120 6.98 -19.73 28.86
N ASP A 121 8.27 -19.91 29.19
CA ASP A 121 8.72 -19.80 30.57
C ASP A 121 8.50 -18.36 31.06
N LYS A 122 7.64 -18.19 32.06
CA LYS A 122 7.34 -16.90 32.69
C LYS A 122 8.61 -16.16 33.17
N ASN A 123 9.70 -16.87 33.45
CA ASN A 123 10.96 -16.26 33.85
C ASN A 123 11.67 -15.50 32.71
N LYS A 124 11.25 -15.73 31.47
CA LYS A 124 11.77 -15.04 30.29
C LYS A 124 10.91 -13.86 29.85
N ILE A 125 9.79 -13.60 30.53
CA ILE A 125 8.87 -12.52 30.16
C ILE A 125 9.27 -11.24 30.87
N TYR A 126 9.40 -10.18 30.08
CA TYR A 126 9.69 -8.82 30.51
C TYR A 126 8.62 -7.89 29.92
N ILE A 127 8.25 -6.85 30.66
CA ILE A 127 7.11 -6.01 30.35
C ILE A 127 7.53 -4.54 30.31
N SER A 128 7.00 -3.78 29.36
CA SER A 128 7.03 -2.32 29.37
C SER A 128 5.63 -1.75 29.66
N VAL A 129 5.56 -0.57 30.25
CA VAL A 129 4.32 0.17 30.57
C VAL A 129 4.57 1.68 30.50
N PHE A 130 3.52 2.45 30.21
CA PHE A 130 3.64 3.91 30.10
C PHE A 130 4.02 4.60 31.42
N LYS A 131 5.09 5.40 31.40
CA LYS A 131 5.61 6.10 32.59
C LYS A 131 4.83 7.36 33.00
N GLY A 132 3.91 7.83 32.16
CA GLY A 132 3.19 9.09 32.37
C GLY A 132 3.94 10.31 31.83
N ASP A 133 3.17 11.34 31.49
CA ASP A 133 3.65 12.68 31.11
C ASP A 133 2.57 13.73 31.41
N GLY A 134 2.67 14.92 30.79
CA GLY A 134 1.69 16.00 30.98
C GLY A 134 0.31 15.71 30.37
N ASP A 135 0.22 14.77 29.43
CA ASP A 135 -1.03 14.46 28.71
C ASP A 135 -1.80 13.33 29.37
N ALA A 136 -1.09 12.36 29.96
CA ALA A 136 -1.71 11.18 30.57
C ALA A 136 -0.93 10.67 31.79
N PRO A 137 -1.63 10.09 32.78
CA PRO A 137 -1.01 9.58 33.99
C PRO A 137 -0.16 8.34 33.70
N LYS A 138 0.76 8.05 34.63
CA LYS A 138 1.53 6.80 34.66
C LYS A 138 0.61 5.59 34.75
N ASP A 139 0.88 4.54 33.96
CA ASP A 139 0.05 3.34 33.90
C ASP A 139 0.34 2.35 35.04
N GLU A 140 -0.02 2.74 36.25
CA GLU A 140 0.09 1.91 37.45
C GLU A 140 -0.91 0.73 37.46
N GLU A 141 -2.00 0.83 36.69
CA GLU A 141 -3.04 -0.21 36.61
C GLU A 141 -2.49 -1.45 35.90
N SER A 142 -1.93 -1.27 34.70
CA SER A 142 -1.32 -2.36 33.93
C SER A 142 -0.15 -3.00 34.69
N ALA A 143 0.71 -2.17 35.31
CA ALA A 143 1.83 -2.66 36.11
C ALA A 143 1.40 -3.52 37.30
N LYS A 144 0.29 -3.19 37.98
CA LYS A 144 -0.26 -3.99 39.08
C LYS A 144 -0.88 -5.29 38.59
N SER A 145 -1.58 -5.26 37.45
CA SER A 145 -2.15 -6.46 36.81
C SER A 145 -1.05 -7.48 36.50
N TRP A 146 0.04 -7.07 35.86
CA TRP A 146 1.19 -7.95 35.60
C TRP A 146 1.85 -8.50 36.88
N GLN A 147 2.02 -7.66 37.91
CA GLN A 147 2.54 -8.12 39.20
C GLN A 147 1.65 -9.16 39.86
N SER A 148 0.33 -9.00 39.78
CA SER A 148 -0.63 -9.94 40.35
C SER A 148 -0.57 -11.33 39.69
N LEU A 149 -0.13 -11.39 38.43
CA LEU A 149 0.09 -12.63 37.67
C LEU A 149 1.46 -13.27 37.93
N GLY A 150 2.30 -12.62 38.76
CA GLY A 150 3.59 -13.13 39.19
C GLY A 150 4.78 -12.65 38.35
N ILE A 151 4.61 -11.61 37.52
CA ILE A 151 5.75 -10.92 36.89
C ILE A 151 6.47 -10.07 37.95
N PRO A 152 7.77 -10.30 38.20
CA PRO A 152 8.52 -9.51 39.17
C PRO A 152 8.61 -8.03 38.81
N LYS A 153 8.61 -7.15 39.82
CA LYS A 153 8.64 -5.69 39.64
C LYS A 153 9.89 -5.20 38.88
N ASP A 154 11.03 -5.86 39.06
CA ASP A 154 12.28 -5.57 38.35
C ASP A 154 12.28 -5.99 36.87
N ARG A 155 11.22 -6.68 36.41
CA ARG A 155 10.97 -7.00 34.99
C ARG A 155 9.88 -6.15 34.35
N ILE A 156 9.33 -5.17 35.08
CA ILE A 156 8.32 -4.23 34.57
C ILE A 156 8.96 -2.84 34.46
N PHE A 157 9.12 -2.37 33.25
CA PHE A 157 9.82 -1.13 32.93
C PHE A 157 8.83 -0.03 32.56
N PHE A 158 9.04 1.16 33.11
CA PHE A 158 8.23 2.33 32.75
C PHE A 158 8.95 3.17 31.69
N PHE A 159 8.39 3.25 30.47
CA PHE A 159 8.98 4.00 29.36
C PHE A 159 8.17 5.24 28.94
N PRO A 160 8.81 6.25 28.30
CA PRO A 160 8.14 7.44 27.81
C PRO A 160 7.13 7.15 26.71
N LYS A 161 6.33 8.17 26.37
CA LYS A 161 5.31 8.15 25.32
C LYS A 161 5.80 7.61 23.97
N LYS A 162 7.05 7.90 23.60
CA LYS A 162 7.62 7.40 22.33
C LYS A 162 7.75 5.87 22.26
N ASP A 163 7.75 5.19 23.41
CA ASP A 163 7.94 3.75 23.51
C ASP A 163 6.65 3.06 24.02
N ASN A 164 5.91 3.68 24.95
CA ASN A 164 4.65 3.13 25.48
C ASN A 164 3.46 4.08 25.31
N TRP A 165 3.17 4.43 24.06
CA TRP A 165 1.91 5.05 23.68
C TRP A 165 1.63 4.78 22.22
N TRP A 166 0.43 4.27 21.94
CA TRP A 166 0.05 3.98 20.57
C TRP A 166 -0.96 5.01 20.05
N GLY A 167 -0.71 5.47 18.82
CA GLY A 167 -1.66 6.15 17.98
C GLY A 167 -1.70 7.68 18.06
N PRO A 168 -2.61 8.29 17.27
CA PRO A 168 -3.53 7.60 16.35
C PRO A 168 -2.82 7.08 15.08
N ALA A 169 -3.49 6.17 14.36
CA ALA A 169 -3.06 5.66 13.05
C ALA A 169 -2.77 6.75 12.01
N GLY A 170 -3.54 7.85 12.06
CA GLY A 170 -3.39 9.01 11.21
C GLY A 170 -3.00 10.26 12.00
N LYS A 171 -3.51 11.43 11.59
CA LYS A 171 -3.27 12.69 12.33
C LYS A 171 -4.12 12.81 13.60
N THR A 172 -5.29 12.19 13.58
CA THR A 172 -6.32 12.23 14.64
C THR A 172 -6.92 10.85 14.82
N GLY A 173 -7.54 10.58 15.98
CA GLY A 173 -8.25 9.32 16.22
C GLY A 173 -7.96 8.68 17.58
N PRO A 174 -8.43 7.44 17.79
CA PRO A 174 -8.28 6.73 19.04
C PRO A 174 -6.81 6.42 19.34
N CYS A 175 -6.42 6.58 20.60
CA CYS A 175 -5.06 6.39 21.08
C CYS A 175 -5.05 6.13 22.60
N GLY A 176 -3.91 5.70 23.13
CA GLY A 176 -3.75 5.51 24.56
C GLY A 176 -2.40 4.91 24.97
N PRO A 177 -2.18 4.75 26.28
CA PRO A 177 -1.03 4.03 26.79
C PRO A 177 -1.16 2.55 26.42
N ASP A 178 -0.03 1.88 26.30
CA ASP A 178 0.06 0.46 26.05
C ASP A 178 1.07 -0.21 26.99
N THR A 179 1.04 -1.53 26.97
CA THR A 179 2.00 -2.40 27.63
C THR A 179 2.51 -3.42 26.63
N GLU A 180 3.82 -3.62 26.56
CA GLU A 180 4.42 -4.54 25.60
C GLU A 180 5.10 -5.71 26.30
N MET A 181 5.03 -6.88 25.67
CA MET A 181 5.54 -8.15 26.15
C MET A 181 6.80 -8.52 25.36
N PHE A 182 7.91 -8.69 26.08
CA PHE A 182 9.20 -9.08 25.54
C PHE A 182 9.61 -10.46 26.05
N ILE A 183 10.25 -11.24 25.18
CA ILE A 183 10.86 -12.53 25.53
C ILE A 183 12.38 -12.38 25.56
N ASP A 184 13.01 -12.81 26.65
CA ASP A 184 14.47 -12.96 26.76
C ASP A 184 14.95 -14.12 25.89
N THR A 185 15.75 -13.79 24.87
CA THR A 185 16.30 -14.74 23.90
C THR A 185 17.44 -15.58 24.48
N GLY A 186 17.92 -15.25 25.67
CA GLY A 186 19.10 -15.87 26.29
C GLY A 186 20.42 -15.28 25.81
N LYS A 187 20.40 -14.25 24.94
CA LYS A 187 21.60 -13.51 24.55
C LYS A 187 22.17 -12.76 25.77
N GLU A 188 23.49 -12.70 25.85
CA GLU A 188 24.17 -11.89 26.85
C GLU A 188 23.82 -10.40 26.70
N PRO A 189 23.68 -9.65 27.81
CA PRO A 189 23.38 -8.23 27.75
C PRO A 189 24.50 -7.46 27.06
N CYS A 190 24.15 -6.54 26.17
CA CYS A 190 25.13 -5.72 25.44
C CYS A 190 25.82 -4.67 26.34
N SER A 191 25.24 -4.37 27.50
CA SER A 191 25.73 -3.42 28.48
C SER A 191 25.05 -3.65 29.83
N LYS A 192 25.51 -2.96 30.88
CA LYS A 192 24.84 -2.95 32.20
C LYS A 192 23.43 -2.35 32.18
N GLU A 193 23.10 -1.56 31.15
CA GLU A 193 21.80 -0.91 30.98
C GLU A 193 20.89 -1.66 30.01
N CYS A 194 21.31 -2.84 29.54
CA CYS A 194 20.54 -3.65 28.61
C CYS A 194 19.17 -4.03 29.21
N ARG A 195 18.10 -3.63 28.53
CA ARG A 195 16.71 -3.77 28.97
C ARG A 195 15.79 -3.92 27.74
N PRO A 196 14.49 -4.26 27.93
CA PRO A 196 13.50 -4.20 26.85
C PRO A 196 13.56 -2.89 26.04
N GLY A 197 13.34 -2.98 24.73
CA GLY A 197 13.52 -1.86 23.79
C GLY A 197 14.97 -1.67 23.29
N CYS A 198 15.94 -2.48 23.73
CA CYS A 198 17.30 -2.45 23.18
C CYS A 198 17.39 -3.21 21.84
N SER A 199 18.03 -2.62 20.83
CA SER A 199 18.25 -3.23 19.52
C SER A 199 19.27 -4.39 19.51
N CYS A 200 19.85 -4.76 20.65
CA CYS A 200 20.82 -5.84 20.71
C CYS A 200 20.21 -7.24 20.52
N GLY A 201 18.88 -7.39 20.51
CA GLY A 201 18.20 -8.67 20.32
C GLY A 201 18.20 -9.60 21.54
N LYS A 202 18.57 -9.09 22.74
CA LYS A 202 18.37 -9.83 24.00
C LYS A 202 16.89 -9.94 24.37
N TYR A 203 16.15 -8.86 24.20
CA TYR A 203 14.73 -8.80 24.48
C TYR A 203 14.00 -8.60 23.17
N PHE A 204 13.09 -9.50 22.85
CA PHE A 204 12.35 -9.47 21.60
C PHE A 204 10.87 -9.22 21.89
N GLU A 205 10.36 -8.10 21.40
CA GLU A 205 8.95 -7.74 21.51
C GLU A 205 8.12 -8.70 20.65
N VAL A 206 7.12 -9.34 21.27
CA VAL A 206 6.24 -10.30 20.59
C VAL A 206 4.80 -9.86 20.53
N TRP A 207 4.35 -9.02 21.47
CA TRP A 207 2.95 -8.63 21.61
C TRP A 207 2.83 -7.30 22.35
N ASN A 208 1.85 -6.47 21.99
CA ASN A 208 1.45 -5.30 22.74
C ASN A 208 -0.07 -5.26 23.00
N ASP A 209 -0.45 -4.71 24.16
CA ASP A 209 -1.83 -4.41 24.54
C ASP A 209 -2.00 -2.90 24.69
N VAL A 210 -2.72 -2.28 23.76
CA VAL A 210 -3.05 -0.85 23.71
C VAL A 210 -4.40 -0.59 24.38
N PHE A 211 -4.41 0.35 25.32
CA PHE A 211 -5.59 0.73 26.09
C PHE A 211 -6.13 2.08 25.61
N MET A 212 -6.87 2.03 24.50
CA MET A 212 -7.42 3.21 23.85
C MET A 212 -8.55 3.80 24.69
N GLN A 213 -8.27 4.94 25.30
CA GLN A 213 -9.23 5.72 26.11
C GLN A 213 -9.21 7.21 25.76
N TYR A 214 -8.34 7.62 24.84
CA TYR A 214 -8.21 9.00 24.38
C TYR A 214 -8.44 9.10 22.87
N ASN A 215 -8.94 10.24 22.42
CA ASN A 215 -9.00 10.65 21.03
C ASN A 215 -8.07 11.84 20.84
N LYS A 216 -7.14 11.74 19.89
CA LYS A 216 -6.27 12.88 19.53
C LYS A 216 -7.02 13.80 18.58
N THR A 217 -7.14 15.06 18.97
CA THR A 217 -7.86 16.08 18.20
C THR A 217 -6.95 16.73 17.15
N VAL A 218 -7.54 17.46 16.19
CA VAL A 218 -6.81 18.16 15.12
C VAL A 218 -5.83 19.19 15.68
N ASP A 219 -6.16 19.81 16.82
CA ASP A 219 -5.31 20.80 17.50
C ASP A 219 -4.15 20.16 18.29
N GLY A 220 -4.03 18.83 18.26
CA GLY A 220 -2.97 18.07 18.91
C GLY A 220 -3.25 17.69 20.37
N GLY A 221 -4.41 18.09 20.92
CA GLY A 221 -4.85 17.72 22.26
C GLY A 221 -5.45 16.31 22.35
N TYR A 222 -5.76 15.89 23.57
CA TYR A 222 -6.36 14.58 23.86
C TYR A 222 -7.67 14.75 24.64
N GLU A 223 -8.75 14.19 24.12
CA GLU A 223 -10.05 14.09 24.81
C GLU A 223 -10.35 12.63 25.17
N LYS A 224 -11.24 12.38 26.14
CA LYS A 224 -11.61 11.00 26.47
C LYS A 224 -12.54 10.40 25.41
N LEU A 225 -12.30 9.15 25.03
CA LEU A 225 -13.23 8.39 24.20
C LEU A 225 -14.53 8.10 24.95
N LYS A 226 -15.63 7.92 24.20
CA LYS A 226 -16.94 7.53 24.74
C LYS A 226 -16.90 6.17 25.43
N GLN A 227 -16.01 5.30 24.98
CA GLN A 227 -15.80 3.97 25.51
C GLN A 227 -14.31 3.67 25.61
N GLN A 228 -13.98 2.79 26.53
CA GLN A 228 -12.64 2.23 26.70
C GLN A 228 -12.48 1.02 25.77
N ASN A 229 -11.46 1.01 24.92
CA ASN A 229 -11.19 -0.10 23.99
C ASN A 229 -9.83 -0.75 24.22
N VAL A 230 -9.79 -2.06 24.07
CA VAL A 230 -8.54 -2.82 24.01
C VAL A 230 -8.25 -3.09 22.54
N ASP A 231 -7.03 -2.81 22.12
CA ASP A 231 -6.44 -3.17 20.84
C ASP A 231 -5.14 -3.92 21.12
N THR A 232 -4.92 -5.07 20.49
CA THR A 232 -3.68 -5.82 20.70
C THR A 232 -3.03 -6.17 19.36
N GLY A 233 -1.71 -6.30 19.37
CA GLY A 233 -0.92 -6.65 18.18
C GLY A 233 0.21 -7.61 18.51
N MET A 234 0.04 -8.89 18.19
CA MET A 234 1.11 -9.89 18.21
C MET A 234 1.70 -10.06 16.82
N GLY A 235 2.99 -9.78 16.66
CA GLY A 235 3.70 -10.01 15.41
C GLY A 235 3.86 -11.51 15.15
N LEU A 236 3.19 -12.05 14.13
CA LEU A 236 3.17 -13.48 13.85
C LEU A 236 4.57 -14.01 13.59
N GLU A 237 5.30 -13.37 12.68
CA GLU A 237 6.65 -13.74 12.27
C GLU A 237 7.65 -13.70 13.43
N ARG A 238 7.59 -12.63 14.24
CA ARG A 238 8.46 -12.44 15.40
C ARG A 238 8.24 -13.54 16.44
N THR A 239 6.97 -13.79 16.75
CA THR A 239 6.59 -14.81 17.75
C THR A 239 6.94 -16.20 17.27
N ALA A 240 6.68 -16.54 15.99
CA ALA A 240 7.06 -17.82 15.40
C ALA A 240 8.58 -18.03 15.45
N ALA A 241 9.38 -17.01 15.13
CA ALA A 241 10.84 -17.09 15.21
C ALA A 241 11.31 -17.44 16.63
N ILE A 242 10.77 -16.79 17.65
CA ILE A 242 11.10 -17.06 19.05
C ILE A 242 10.70 -18.48 19.47
N LEU A 243 9.47 -18.91 19.13
CA LEU A 243 8.98 -20.25 19.49
C LEU A 243 9.79 -21.37 18.82
N GLN A 244 10.27 -21.14 17.60
CA GLN A 244 11.14 -22.06 16.87
C GLN A 244 12.62 -21.96 17.26
N GLY A 245 12.99 -21.04 18.15
CA GLY A 245 14.39 -20.81 18.54
C GLY A 245 15.26 -20.27 17.41
N LYS A 246 14.66 -19.57 16.44
CA LYS A 246 15.36 -18.92 15.33
C LYS A 246 15.97 -17.59 15.78
N LYS A 247 17.06 -17.21 15.13
CA LYS A 247 17.76 -15.95 15.42
C LYS A 247 17.17 -14.78 14.67
N THR A 248 16.51 -15.05 13.54
CA THR A 248 15.88 -14.02 12.70
C THR A 248 14.53 -14.47 12.20
N VAL A 249 13.65 -13.52 11.89
CA VAL A 249 12.34 -13.79 11.27
C VAL A 249 12.46 -14.47 9.90
N TYR A 250 13.59 -14.32 9.21
CA TYR A 250 13.84 -14.89 7.89
C TYR A 250 14.15 -16.41 7.91
N GLU A 251 14.35 -16.99 9.09
CA GLU A 251 14.66 -18.42 9.26
C GLU A 251 13.42 -19.29 9.51
N ILE A 252 12.23 -18.69 9.60
CA ILE A 252 10.96 -19.42 9.77
C ILE A 252 10.45 -19.95 8.42
N GLU A 253 9.52 -20.89 8.47
CA GLU A 253 9.04 -21.63 7.31
C GLU A 253 8.32 -20.78 6.25
N THR A 254 7.82 -19.59 6.60
CA THR A 254 7.16 -18.67 5.66
C THR A 254 8.13 -17.80 4.86
N PHE A 255 9.42 -17.75 5.21
CA PHE A 255 10.45 -17.00 4.47
C PHE A 255 11.59 -17.87 3.96
N LEU A 256 11.92 -18.94 4.68
CA LEU A 256 13.06 -19.80 4.37
C LEU A 256 13.04 -20.33 2.92
N PRO A 257 11.91 -20.76 2.33
CA PRO A 257 11.86 -21.20 0.93
C PRO A 257 12.23 -20.09 -0.07
N ILE A 258 11.83 -18.85 0.20
CA ILE A 258 12.12 -17.68 -0.64
C ILE A 258 13.63 -17.38 -0.59
N GLY A 259 14.19 -17.31 0.61
CA GLY A 259 15.63 -17.10 0.83
C GLY A 259 16.50 -18.17 0.18
N ASN A 260 16.08 -19.44 0.27
CA ASN A 260 16.77 -20.56 -0.38
C ASN A 260 16.72 -20.45 -1.90
N LYS A 261 15.59 -20.04 -2.48
CA LYS A 261 15.49 -19.86 -3.93
C LYS A 261 16.38 -18.71 -4.44
N ILE A 262 16.51 -17.63 -3.67
CA ILE A 262 17.44 -16.54 -4.00
C ILE A 262 18.89 -17.04 -4.00
N LYS A 263 19.29 -17.81 -2.98
CA LYS A 263 20.63 -18.42 -2.88
C LYS A 263 20.92 -19.32 -4.08
N GLU A 264 19.95 -20.12 -4.51
CA GLU A 264 20.03 -20.96 -5.71
C GLU A 264 20.21 -20.09 -6.97
N SER A 265 19.36 -19.08 -7.17
CA SER A 265 19.43 -18.16 -8.32
C SER A 265 20.73 -17.37 -8.39
N ALA A 266 21.34 -17.07 -7.24
CA ALA A 266 22.64 -16.40 -7.13
C ALA A 266 23.84 -17.36 -7.17
N ASN A 267 23.61 -18.68 -7.15
CA ASN A 267 24.66 -19.70 -7.00
C ASN A 267 25.54 -19.50 -5.74
N ILE A 268 24.91 -19.11 -4.62
CA ILE A 268 25.57 -18.86 -3.32
C ILE A 268 25.20 -19.98 -2.34
N LYS A 269 26.20 -20.69 -1.79
CA LYS A 269 25.99 -21.71 -0.76
C LYS A 269 26.12 -21.16 0.66
N ASN A 270 27.18 -20.39 0.91
CA ASN A 270 27.50 -19.80 2.21
C ASN A 270 27.61 -18.28 2.03
N PRO A 271 26.51 -17.52 2.22
CA PRO A 271 26.54 -16.08 2.05
C PRO A 271 27.39 -15.41 3.13
N ASP A 272 28.17 -14.39 2.74
CA ASP A 272 28.73 -13.44 3.70
C ASP A 272 27.64 -12.51 4.28
N GLU A 273 28.00 -11.64 5.22
CA GLU A 273 27.05 -10.73 5.88
C GLU A 273 26.31 -9.78 4.90
N LYS A 274 26.99 -9.30 3.84
CA LYS A 274 26.40 -8.39 2.86
C LYS A 274 25.46 -9.14 1.91
N GLN A 275 25.82 -10.36 1.55
CA GLN A 275 24.99 -11.25 0.76
C GLN A 275 23.75 -11.66 1.54
N GLU A 276 23.89 -12.01 2.82
CA GLU A 276 22.80 -12.36 3.72
C GLU A 276 21.82 -11.18 3.91
N LEU A 277 22.34 -9.97 4.10
CA LEU A 277 21.52 -8.74 4.11
C LEU A 277 20.69 -8.59 2.83
N SER A 278 21.33 -8.74 1.67
CA SER A 278 20.65 -8.63 0.36
C SER A 278 19.59 -9.71 0.18
N ILE A 279 19.87 -10.95 0.60
CA ILE A 279 18.91 -12.06 0.54
C ILE A 279 17.67 -11.74 1.38
N ARG A 280 17.85 -11.19 2.58
CA ARG A 280 16.73 -10.83 3.48
C ARG A 280 15.89 -9.68 2.93
N ILE A 281 16.52 -8.64 2.39
CA ILE A 281 15.82 -7.51 1.74
C ILE A 281 14.96 -8.00 0.58
N ILE A 282 15.52 -8.82 -0.32
CA ILE A 282 14.76 -9.40 -1.43
C ILE A 282 13.60 -10.28 -0.91
N THR A 283 13.88 -11.11 0.10
CA THR A 283 12.91 -12.03 0.69
C THR A 283 11.68 -11.29 1.24
N ASP A 284 11.90 -10.23 2.00
CA ASP A 284 10.82 -9.37 2.52
C ASP A 284 10.08 -8.64 1.40
N HIS A 285 10.81 -7.91 0.55
CA HIS A 285 10.20 -7.01 -0.42
C HIS A 285 9.43 -7.76 -1.52
N VAL A 286 9.86 -8.97 -1.90
CA VAL A 286 9.08 -9.80 -2.84
C VAL A 286 7.80 -10.34 -2.19
N LYS A 287 7.86 -10.73 -0.91
CA LYS A 287 6.65 -11.11 -0.16
C LYS A 287 5.68 -9.93 -0.12
N ALA A 288 6.14 -8.75 0.29
CA ALA A 288 5.34 -7.53 0.33
C ALA A 288 4.74 -7.16 -1.03
N ALA A 289 5.54 -7.14 -2.10
CA ALA A 289 5.08 -6.83 -3.44
C ALA A 289 4.04 -7.83 -3.96
N THR A 290 4.22 -9.12 -3.67
CA THR A 290 3.27 -10.18 -4.04
C THR A 290 1.92 -9.98 -3.35
N PHE A 291 1.92 -9.65 -2.06
CA PHE A 291 0.69 -9.38 -1.32
C PHE A 291 -0.01 -8.09 -1.77
N ILE A 292 0.72 -7.02 -2.09
CA ILE A 292 0.13 -5.78 -2.61
C ILE A 292 -0.49 -6.00 -3.99
N LEU A 293 0.21 -6.69 -4.91
CA LEU A 293 -0.31 -7.02 -6.23
C LEU A 293 -1.47 -8.00 -6.18
N GLY A 294 -1.45 -8.92 -5.22
CA GLY A 294 -2.46 -9.95 -5.05
C GLY A 294 -3.70 -9.48 -4.29
N ASP A 295 -3.67 -8.32 -3.66
CA ASP A 295 -4.84 -7.74 -2.98
C ASP A 295 -6.00 -7.53 -3.96
N ASP A 296 -7.24 -7.65 -3.48
CA ASP A 296 -8.44 -7.57 -4.32
C ASP A 296 -8.59 -6.21 -5.01
N LEU A 297 -8.02 -5.14 -4.44
CA LEU A 297 -8.01 -3.82 -5.07
C LEU A 297 -6.94 -3.66 -6.17
N GLY A 298 -6.00 -4.61 -6.30
CA GLY A 298 -5.18 -4.80 -7.50
C GLY A 298 -4.32 -3.61 -7.92
N ILE A 299 -3.44 -3.12 -7.03
CA ILE A 299 -2.58 -1.95 -7.34
C ILE A 299 -1.36 -2.35 -8.18
N ALA A 300 -1.21 -1.72 -9.35
CA ALA A 300 -0.03 -1.87 -10.21
C ALA A 300 1.10 -0.87 -9.89
N PRO A 301 2.37 -1.17 -10.24
CA PRO A 301 3.49 -0.26 -10.03
C PRO A 301 3.34 1.10 -10.73
N SER A 302 3.40 2.20 -9.96
CA SER A 302 3.10 3.55 -10.43
C SER A 302 4.17 4.58 -9.96
N ASN A 303 4.04 5.85 -10.35
CA ASN A 303 4.89 6.95 -9.86
C ASN A 303 4.34 7.63 -8.60
N LEU A 304 3.16 7.23 -8.12
CA LEU A 304 2.41 7.91 -7.06
C LEU A 304 1.93 6.89 -6.01
N ASP A 305 1.81 7.37 -4.77
CA ASP A 305 1.12 6.73 -3.65
C ASP A 305 1.52 5.25 -3.45
N GLN A 306 0.56 4.34 -3.25
CA GLN A 306 0.82 2.91 -3.05
C GLN A 306 1.59 2.28 -4.22
N GLY A 307 1.29 2.70 -5.45
CA GLY A 307 1.96 2.20 -6.65
C GLY A 307 3.44 2.58 -6.69
N TYR A 308 3.81 3.73 -6.12
CA TYR A 308 5.21 4.12 -5.95
C TYR A 308 5.93 3.23 -4.93
N ILE A 309 5.30 2.94 -3.80
CA ILE A 309 5.88 2.05 -2.77
C ILE A 309 6.06 0.62 -3.32
N LEU A 310 5.05 0.08 -4.00
CA LEU A 310 5.14 -1.21 -4.67
C LEU A 310 6.32 -1.25 -5.66
N ARG A 311 6.43 -0.21 -6.48
CA ARG A 311 7.55 -0.07 -7.41
C ARG A 311 8.89 -0.02 -6.69
N ARG A 312 9.00 0.69 -5.56
CA ARG A 312 10.21 0.77 -4.74
C ARG A 312 10.64 -0.61 -4.25
N PHE A 313 9.73 -1.43 -3.72
CA PHE A 313 10.01 -2.81 -3.28
C PHE A 313 10.54 -3.69 -4.41
N ILE A 314 9.87 -3.65 -5.57
CA ILE A 314 10.27 -4.43 -6.75
C ILE A 314 11.66 -4.01 -7.22
N ARG A 315 11.89 -2.70 -7.40
CA ARG A 315 13.17 -2.18 -7.91
C ARG A 315 14.32 -2.45 -6.95
N ARG A 316 14.10 -2.28 -5.64
CA ARG A 316 15.11 -2.58 -4.62
C ARG A 316 15.47 -4.07 -4.62
N SER A 317 14.48 -4.96 -4.77
CA SER A 317 14.72 -6.40 -4.95
C SER A 317 15.59 -6.69 -6.17
N ILE A 318 15.32 -6.06 -7.32
CA ILE A 318 16.12 -6.23 -8.55
C ILE A 318 17.56 -5.76 -8.35
N ARG A 319 17.75 -4.61 -7.68
CA ARG A 319 19.07 -4.06 -7.36
C ARG A 319 19.88 -5.03 -6.48
N HIS A 320 19.30 -5.52 -5.38
CA HIS A 320 19.97 -6.50 -4.53
C HIS A 320 20.21 -7.82 -5.27
N GLY A 321 19.30 -8.25 -6.15
CA GLY A 321 19.54 -9.38 -7.04
C GLY A 321 20.78 -9.20 -7.90
N LYS A 322 20.97 -8.00 -8.49
CA LYS A 322 22.18 -7.66 -9.25
C LYS A 322 23.45 -7.69 -8.38
N LEU A 323 23.39 -7.21 -7.13
CA LEU A 323 24.51 -7.29 -6.17
C LEU A 323 24.91 -8.73 -5.85
N LEU A 324 23.94 -9.66 -5.85
CA LEU A 324 24.16 -11.09 -5.68
C LEU A 324 24.61 -11.79 -6.98
N GLY A 325 24.72 -11.07 -8.10
CA GLY A 325 25.09 -11.65 -9.41
C GLY A 325 23.93 -12.27 -10.19
N ILE A 326 22.67 -11.99 -9.82
CA ILE A 326 21.48 -12.51 -10.51
C ILE A 326 21.18 -11.65 -11.75
N GLU A 327 21.56 -12.15 -12.92
CA GLU A 327 21.41 -11.45 -14.20
C GLU A 327 20.02 -11.58 -14.83
N LYS A 328 19.31 -12.69 -14.57
CA LYS A 328 18.00 -13.00 -15.16
C LYS A 328 16.85 -12.53 -14.26
N GLU A 329 15.66 -12.40 -14.85
CA GLU A 329 14.40 -12.25 -14.12
C GLU A 329 14.25 -13.41 -13.13
N PHE A 330 13.93 -13.10 -11.86
CA PHE A 330 13.84 -14.08 -10.78
C PHE A 330 12.68 -13.82 -9.82
N LEU A 331 12.04 -12.66 -9.88
CA LEU A 331 10.98 -12.26 -8.98
C LEU A 331 9.72 -13.10 -9.17
N THR A 332 9.41 -13.51 -10.41
CA THR A 332 8.22 -14.33 -10.70
C THR A 332 8.30 -15.70 -10.04
N GLU A 333 9.48 -16.34 -10.01
CA GLU A 333 9.67 -17.62 -9.31
C GLU A 333 9.54 -17.47 -7.79
N LEU A 334 10.06 -16.38 -7.23
CA LEU A 334 9.90 -16.08 -5.81
C LEU A 334 8.44 -15.78 -5.45
N ALA A 335 7.72 -15.03 -6.29
CA ALA A 335 6.31 -14.73 -6.07
C ALA A 335 5.44 -16.00 -6.12
N LYS A 336 5.76 -16.98 -7.00
CA LYS A 336 5.07 -18.28 -7.00
C LYS A 336 5.21 -18.99 -5.65
N ILE A 337 6.41 -18.97 -5.06
CA ILE A 337 6.66 -19.55 -3.73
C ILE A 337 5.80 -18.84 -2.68
N VAL A 338 5.76 -17.50 -2.69
CA VAL A 338 4.91 -16.72 -1.76
C VAL A 338 3.44 -17.10 -1.93
N ILE A 339 2.93 -17.15 -3.16
CA ILE A 339 1.54 -17.55 -3.43
C ILE A 339 1.27 -18.95 -2.91
N ASP A 340 2.14 -19.92 -3.18
CA ASP A 340 1.93 -21.31 -2.77
C ASP A 340 1.97 -21.49 -1.25
N LEU A 341 2.79 -20.72 -0.53
CA LEU A 341 2.85 -20.73 0.94
C LEU A 341 1.58 -20.14 1.59
N HIS A 342 0.90 -19.21 0.92
CA HIS A 342 -0.13 -18.36 1.53
C HIS A 342 -1.54 -18.50 0.93
N LYS A 343 -1.72 -19.18 -0.22
CA LYS A 343 -3.01 -19.29 -0.93
C LYS A 343 -4.15 -19.98 -0.17
N GLU A 344 -3.84 -20.79 0.83
CA GLU A 344 -4.87 -21.42 1.67
C GLU A 344 -5.58 -20.38 2.56
N ASP A 345 -4.81 -19.43 3.10
CA ASP A 345 -5.32 -18.37 3.97
C ASP A 345 -5.80 -17.16 3.16
N TYR A 346 -5.13 -16.87 2.04
CA TYR A 346 -5.36 -15.70 1.20
C TYR A 346 -5.63 -16.11 -0.25
N LYS A 347 -6.88 -16.48 -0.54
CA LYS A 347 -7.32 -17.02 -1.83
C LYS A 347 -7.13 -16.04 -2.98
N GLU A 348 -7.16 -14.74 -2.69
CA GLU A 348 -6.92 -13.66 -3.64
C GLU A 348 -5.54 -13.76 -4.30
N LEU A 349 -4.53 -14.30 -3.62
CA LEU A 349 -3.20 -14.51 -4.19
C LEU A 349 -3.22 -15.48 -5.37
N GLU A 350 -3.97 -16.58 -5.24
CA GLU A 350 -4.14 -17.55 -6.34
C GLU A 350 -5.05 -16.97 -7.43
N LYS A 351 -6.15 -16.30 -7.03
CA LYS A 351 -7.08 -15.64 -7.96
C LYS A 351 -6.35 -14.65 -8.87
N ASN A 352 -5.44 -13.87 -8.29
CA ASN A 352 -4.70 -12.81 -8.97
C ASN A 352 -3.30 -13.25 -9.44
N ARG A 353 -2.97 -14.55 -9.40
CA ARG A 353 -1.64 -15.10 -9.74
C ARG A 353 -1.09 -14.54 -11.04
N ASN A 354 -1.88 -14.55 -12.13
CA ASN A 354 -1.40 -14.09 -13.43
C ASN A 354 -1.07 -12.59 -13.43
N PHE A 355 -1.92 -11.77 -12.79
CA PHE A 355 -1.69 -10.33 -12.67
C PHE A 355 -0.40 -10.04 -11.88
N ILE A 356 -0.19 -10.73 -10.75
CA ILE A 356 1.03 -10.61 -9.94
C ILE A 356 2.27 -10.88 -10.80
N LEU A 357 2.29 -12.04 -11.48
CA LEU A 357 3.45 -12.46 -12.25
C LEU A 357 3.72 -11.54 -13.45
N ASP A 358 2.68 -11.06 -14.12
CA ASP A 358 2.81 -10.17 -15.28
C ASP A 358 3.32 -8.79 -14.89
N GLU A 359 2.81 -8.18 -13.80
CA GLU A 359 3.28 -6.87 -13.36
C GLU A 359 4.71 -6.91 -12.82
N LEU A 360 5.10 -7.97 -12.09
CA LEU A 360 6.49 -8.18 -11.67
C LEU A 360 7.43 -8.27 -12.88
N ARG A 361 7.06 -9.06 -13.89
CA ARG A 361 7.87 -9.21 -15.12
C ARG A 361 7.99 -7.89 -15.88
N LYS A 362 6.88 -7.16 -16.06
CA LYS A 362 6.88 -5.86 -16.76
C LYS A 362 7.80 -4.84 -16.07
N GLU A 363 7.75 -4.76 -14.75
CA GLU A 363 8.58 -3.80 -14.01
C GLU A 363 10.05 -4.25 -13.96
N ASP A 364 10.34 -5.55 -13.88
CA ASP A 364 11.70 -6.09 -13.99
C ASP A 364 12.34 -5.76 -15.35
N ASP A 365 11.67 -6.10 -16.46
CA ASP A 365 12.14 -5.84 -17.83
C ASP A 365 12.44 -4.36 -18.07
N LYS A 366 11.59 -3.49 -17.52
CA LYS A 366 11.72 -2.03 -17.61
C LYS A 366 12.88 -1.53 -16.76
N PHE A 367 13.01 -2.02 -15.54
CA PHE A 367 13.95 -1.49 -14.58
C PHE A 367 15.38 -1.99 -14.81
N ARG A 368 15.62 -3.25 -15.22
CA ARG A 368 16.98 -3.76 -15.48
C ARG A 368 17.75 -2.91 -16.49
N LYS A 369 17.10 -2.53 -17.60
CA LYS A 369 17.68 -1.64 -18.63
C LYS A 369 18.08 -0.27 -18.06
N THR A 370 17.26 0.22 -17.15
CA THR A 370 17.42 1.52 -16.47
C THR A 370 18.55 1.46 -15.44
N LEU A 371 18.61 0.37 -14.66
CA LEU A 371 19.56 0.15 -13.57
C LEU A 371 21.01 0.18 -14.06
N GLU A 372 21.36 -0.55 -15.12
CA GLU A 372 22.74 -0.59 -15.63
C GLU A 372 23.21 0.79 -16.10
N THR A 373 22.34 1.51 -16.80
CA THR A 373 22.63 2.87 -17.25
C THR A 373 22.77 3.83 -16.06
N GLY A 374 21.87 3.72 -15.08
CA GLY A 374 21.86 4.51 -13.85
C GLY A 374 23.11 4.33 -13.01
N LEU A 375 23.51 3.08 -12.73
CA LEU A 375 24.73 2.76 -11.98
C LEU A 375 25.97 3.36 -12.64
N ARG A 376 26.14 3.18 -13.95
CA ARG A 376 27.28 3.76 -14.68
C ARG A 376 27.29 5.29 -14.64
N LYS A 377 26.11 5.94 -14.63
CA LYS A 377 25.99 7.40 -14.55
C LYS A 377 26.24 7.91 -13.14
N PHE A 378 25.74 7.20 -12.13
CA PHE A 378 26.00 7.48 -10.72
C PHE A 378 27.50 7.57 -10.47
N GLU A 379 28.28 6.55 -10.81
CA GLU A 379 29.75 6.55 -10.61
C GLU A 379 30.45 7.75 -11.26
N LYS A 380 29.95 8.23 -12.40
CA LYS A 380 30.53 9.37 -13.12
C LYS A 380 30.18 10.73 -12.51
N MET A 381 29.08 10.80 -11.75
CA MET A 381 28.58 12.03 -11.11
C MET A 381 29.09 12.21 -9.68
N VAL A 382 29.75 11.19 -9.11
CA VAL A 382 30.37 11.33 -7.80
C VAL A 382 31.60 12.23 -7.92
N VAL A 383 31.56 13.39 -7.29
CA VAL A 383 32.69 14.32 -7.18
C VAL A 383 32.91 14.63 -5.70
N ASP A 384 34.14 14.48 -5.21
CA ASP A 384 34.52 14.72 -3.80
C ASP A 384 33.61 14.01 -2.78
N ASN A 385 33.24 12.75 -3.06
CA ASN A 385 32.28 11.95 -2.27
C ASN A 385 30.93 12.64 -2.08
N LYS A 386 30.47 13.39 -3.07
CA LYS A 386 29.17 14.07 -3.06
C LYS A 386 28.45 13.91 -4.40
N ILE A 387 27.12 13.96 -4.33
CA ILE A 387 26.21 14.11 -5.46
C ILE A 387 25.32 15.31 -5.16
N SER A 388 25.34 16.31 -6.04
CA SER A 388 24.50 17.50 -5.90
C SER A 388 23.04 17.19 -6.20
N GLY A 389 22.13 18.04 -5.72
CA GLY A 389 20.70 17.89 -5.99
C GLY A 389 20.35 17.89 -7.49
N LYS A 390 21.10 18.65 -8.30
CA LYS A 390 20.95 18.66 -9.77
C LYS A 390 21.37 17.36 -10.41
N GLU A 391 22.46 16.75 -9.94
CA GLU A 391 22.94 15.46 -10.45
C GLU A 391 21.99 14.34 -10.05
N ALA A 392 21.54 14.31 -8.79
CA ALA A 392 20.52 13.39 -8.33
C ALA A 392 19.21 13.55 -9.13
N PHE A 393 18.81 14.79 -9.42
CA PHE A 393 17.62 15.05 -10.22
C PHE A 393 17.81 14.64 -11.68
N LEU A 394 19.02 14.79 -12.24
CA LEU A 394 19.37 14.32 -13.57
C LEU A 394 19.33 12.78 -13.67
N LEU A 395 19.84 12.08 -12.64
CA LEU A 395 19.73 10.62 -12.50
C LEU A 395 18.27 10.17 -12.56
N PHE A 396 17.42 10.82 -11.78
CA PHE A 396 15.98 10.56 -11.75
C PHE A 396 15.30 10.87 -13.09
N GLN A 397 15.41 12.10 -13.58
CA GLN A 397 14.63 12.58 -14.72
C GLN A 397 15.09 11.97 -16.05
N SER A 398 16.40 11.91 -16.29
CA SER A 398 16.95 11.54 -17.61
C SER A 398 17.32 10.08 -17.71
N PHE A 399 17.67 9.45 -16.59
CA PHE A 399 18.12 8.06 -16.57
C PHE A 399 17.17 7.13 -15.83
N GLY A 400 16.02 7.63 -15.35
CA GLY A 400 15.00 6.84 -14.65
C GLY A 400 15.49 6.24 -13.33
N PHE A 401 16.61 6.73 -12.81
CA PHE A 401 17.31 6.19 -11.66
C PHE A 401 16.77 6.84 -10.38
N PRO A 402 16.01 6.10 -9.56
CA PRO A 402 15.25 6.70 -8.46
C PRO A 402 16.12 7.36 -7.38
N ILE A 403 15.58 8.35 -6.69
CA ILE A 403 16.31 9.09 -5.65
C ILE A 403 16.65 8.17 -4.48
N GLU A 404 15.74 7.30 -4.08
CA GLU A 404 15.91 6.36 -2.99
C GLU A 404 17.09 5.39 -3.24
N MET A 405 17.31 5.01 -4.50
CA MET A 405 18.45 4.18 -4.89
C MET A 405 19.76 4.96 -4.94
N THR A 406 19.68 6.24 -5.30
CA THR A 406 20.83 7.16 -5.26
C THR A 406 21.29 7.34 -3.82
N GLU A 407 20.35 7.56 -2.89
CA GLU A 407 20.62 7.67 -1.44
C GLU A 407 21.18 6.36 -0.87
N GLU A 408 20.62 5.21 -1.25
CA GLU A 408 21.07 3.90 -0.78
C GLU A 408 22.51 3.58 -1.24
N LEU A 409 22.80 3.76 -2.54
CA LEU A 409 24.16 3.60 -3.07
C LEU A 409 25.15 4.57 -2.44
N ALA A 410 24.72 5.80 -2.19
CA ALA A 410 25.58 6.80 -1.59
C ALA A 410 25.91 6.44 -0.14
N ARG A 411 24.93 5.97 0.65
CA ARG A 411 25.16 5.46 2.01
C ARG A 411 26.18 4.32 2.03
N GLU A 412 26.04 3.32 1.15
CA GLU A 412 26.97 2.19 1.05
C GLU A 412 28.42 2.61 0.74
N LYS A 413 28.59 3.72 0.03
CA LYS A 413 29.89 4.25 -0.40
C LYS A 413 30.40 5.43 0.42
N ASN A 414 29.72 5.80 1.51
CA ASN A 414 30.00 7.00 2.30
C ASN A 414 30.01 8.30 1.47
N ILE A 415 29.13 8.38 0.47
CA ILE A 415 28.90 9.56 -0.38
C ILE A 415 27.72 10.35 0.20
N LYS A 416 27.78 11.68 0.16
CA LYS A 416 26.67 12.55 0.58
C LYS A 416 25.81 12.94 -0.63
N VAL A 417 24.50 12.79 -0.51
CA VAL A 417 23.53 13.25 -1.52
C VAL A 417 22.82 14.49 -1.00
N ASP A 418 22.75 15.55 -1.81
CA ASP A 418 21.96 16.73 -1.52
C ASP A 418 20.48 16.51 -1.88
N VAL A 419 19.76 15.82 -0.98
CA VAL A 419 18.33 15.49 -1.14
C VAL A 419 17.46 16.75 -1.19
N ARG A 420 17.79 17.78 -0.40
CA ARG A 420 17.05 19.05 -0.42
C ARG A 420 17.20 19.76 -1.77
N GLY A 421 18.40 19.73 -2.35
CA GLY A 421 18.63 20.23 -3.70
C GLY A 421 17.84 19.43 -4.74
N PHE A 422 17.77 18.10 -4.59
CA PHE A 422 16.95 17.24 -5.46
C PHE A 422 15.48 17.64 -5.38
N GLU A 423 14.91 17.77 -4.18
CA GLU A 423 13.51 18.18 -3.97
C GLU A 423 13.22 19.55 -4.57
N ALA A 424 14.16 20.50 -4.45
CA ALA A 424 14.03 21.81 -5.06
C ALA A 424 13.97 21.73 -6.60
N GLU A 425 14.85 20.93 -7.23
CA GLU A 425 14.84 20.72 -8.68
C GLU A 425 13.61 19.92 -9.14
N PHE A 426 13.19 18.91 -8.38
CA PHE A 426 11.97 18.15 -8.63
C PHE A 426 10.73 19.03 -8.55
N LYS A 427 10.63 19.88 -7.53
CA LYS A 427 9.53 20.85 -7.39
C LYS A 427 9.53 21.87 -8.53
N LYS A 428 10.70 22.41 -8.91
CA LYS A 428 10.82 23.27 -10.10
C LYS A 428 10.35 22.54 -11.35
N HIS A 429 10.69 21.27 -11.53
CA HIS A 429 10.26 20.47 -12.66
C HIS A 429 8.75 20.19 -12.65
N GLN A 430 8.19 19.90 -11.47
CA GLN A 430 6.75 19.77 -11.28
C GLN A 430 6.03 21.08 -11.60
N GLU A 431 6.56 22.21 -11.13
CA GLU A 431 5.98 23.54 -11.36
C GLU A 431 6.15 23.99 -12.80
N LEU A 432 7.27 23.69 -13.48
CA LEU A 432 7.44 23.89 -14.92
C LEU A 432 6.53 22.98 -15.73
N SER A 433 6.32 21.74 -15.27
CA SER A 433 5.34 20.83 -15.85
C SER A 433 3.91 21.30 -15.56
N ARG A 434 3.67 21.97 -14.43
CA ARG A 434 2.39 22.55 -14.03
C ARG A 434 2.11 23.87 -14.72
N ILE A 435 3.10 24.71 -15.00
CA ILE A 435 3.01 25.96 -15.77
C ILE A 435 2.95 25.64 -17.26
N GLY A 436 3.73 24.64 -17.71
CA GLY A 436 3.61 24.04 -19.04
C GLY A 436 2.27 23.31 -19.20
N ALA A 437 1.72 22.76 -18.12
CA ALA A 437 0.35 22.27 -18.05
C ALA A 437 -0.64 23.44 -17.97
N GLU A 438 -0.52 24.48 -17.17
CA GLU A 438 -1.46 25.62 -17.08
C GLU A 438 -1.48 26.43 -18.39
N LYS A 439 -0.36 26.53 -19.11
CA LYS A 439 -0.29 27.00 -20.50
C LYS A 439 -0.88 26.00 -21.52
N ARG A 440 -1.04 24.72 -21.17
CA ARG A 440 -1.71 23.64 -21.95
C ARG A 440 -3.12 23.26 -21.45
N PHE A 441 -3.56 23.78 -20.29
CA PHE A 441 -4.71 23.41 -19.46
C PHE A 441 -5.41 24.69 -18.96
N LYS A 442 -5.57 25.67 -19.86
CA LYS A 442 -6.71 26.58 -19.78
C LYS A 442 -8.05 25.91 -20.15
N GLY A 443 -8.05 24.61 -20.45
CA GLY A 443 -9.26 23.86 -20.71
C GLY A 443 -9.26 22.53 -19.95
N GLY A 444 -10.05 22.49 -18.88
CA GLY A 444 -10.45 21.27 -18.21
C GLY A 444 -11.69 21.60 -17.40
N LEU A 445 -12.87 21.27 -17.94
CA LEU A 445 -14.24 21.32 -17.37
C LEU A 445 -14.70 22.56 -16.56
N GLY A 446 -13.83 23.54 -16.32
CA GLY A 446 -14.15 24.86 -15.78
C GLY A 446 -14.16 25.96 -16.84
N ASP A 447 -13.89 25.60 -18.11
CA ASP A 447 -14.18 26.46 -19.24
C ASP A 447 -15.55 26.08 -19.82
N HIS A 448 -16.48 27.03 -19.77
CA HIS A 448 -17.85 26.91 -20.26
C HIS A 448 -18.03 27.60 -21.62
N SER A 449 -16.95 27.88 -22.34
CA SER A 449 -17.02 28.38 -23.70
C SER A 449 -17.81 27.43 -24.61
N THR A 450 -18.43 28.01 -25.64
CA THR A 450 -19.20 27.27 -26.64
C THR A 450 -18.35 26.21 -27.34
N GLU A 451 -17.09 26.52 -27.62
CA GLU A 451 -16.12 25.63 -28.27
C GLU A 451 -15.78 24.43 -27.39
N THR A 452 -15.51 24.65 -26.10
CA THR A 452 -15.28 23.56 -25.13
C THR A 452 -16.51 22.68 -24.99
N THR A 453 -17.71 23.28 -24.98
CA THR A 453 -19.00 22.56 -24.91
C THR A 453 -19.24 21.68 -26.15
N LYS A 454 -18.92 22.18 -27.35
CA LYS A 454 -18.96 21.40 -28.60
C LYS A 454 -17.98 20.22 -28.55
N LEU A 455 -16.72 20.47 -28.20
CA LEU A 455 -15.69 19.42 -28.11
C LEU A 455 -16.00 18.39 -27.02
N HIS A 456 -16.76 18.76 -26.00
CA HIS A 456 -17.23 17.83 -24.98
C HIS A 456 -18.26 16.83 -25.53
N THR A 457 -19.27 17.30 -26.26
CA THR A 457 -20.21 16.41 -26.97
C THR A 457 -19.49 15.57 -28.03
N ALA A 458 -18.52 16.14 -28.76
CA ALA A 458 -17.70 15.38 -29.71
C ALA A 458 -16.89 14.26 -29.02
N THR A 459 -16.48 14.45 -27.77
CA THR A 459 -15.77 13.41 -26.99
C THR A 459 -16.66 12.19 -26.73
N HIS A 460 -17.95 12.38 -26.42
CA HIS A 460 -18.89 11.27 -26.23
C HIS A 460 -19.13 10.51 -27.54
N LEU A 461 -19.28 11.22 -28.66
CA LEU A 461 -19.39 10.58 -29.97
C LEU A 461 -18.12 9.82 -30.34
N LEU A 462 -16.93 10.35 -30.06
CA LEU A 462 -15.66 9.66 -30.27
C LEU A 462 -15.55 8.38 -29.43
N ASN A 463 -15.91 8.46 -28.15
CA ASN A 463 -15.90 7.32 -27.24
C ASN A 463 -16.79 6.17 -27.78
N GLN A 464 -18.00 6.50 -28.24
CA GLN A 464 -18.88 5.53 -28.88
C GLN A 464 -18.32 5.02 -30.22
N ALA A 465 -17.82 5.91 -31.08
CA ALA A 465 -17.27 5.55 -32.38
C ALA A 465 -16.13 4.53 -32.26
N LEU A 466 -15.26 4.67 -31.25
CA LEU A 466 -14.19 3.71 -31.00
C LEU A 466 -14.72 2.31 -30.69
N ARG A 467 -15.78 2.20 -29.87
CA ARG A 467 -16.42 0.90 -29.56
C ARG A 467 -17.02 0.24 -30.79
N GLU A 468 -17.75 1.02 -31.59
CA GLU A 468 -18.43 0.55 -32.80
C GLU A 468 -17.42 0.11 -33.87
N VAL A 469 -16.46 0.96 -34.19
CA VAL A 469 -15.50 0.71 -35.28
C VAL A 469 -14.55 -0.45 -34.95
N LEU A 470 -14.15 -0.58 -33.68
CA LEU A 470 -13.24 -1.63 -33.24
C LEU A 470 -13.96 -2.92 -32.84
N GLY A 471 -15.31 -2.91 -32.76
CA GLY A 471 -16.11 -4.07 -32.37
C GLY A 471 -15.86 -4.51 -30.93
N LYS A 472 -15.39 -3.61 -30.06
CA LYS A 472 -14.95 -3.89 -28.69
C LYS A 472 -15.75 -3.08 -27.68
N LYS A 473 -16.59 -3.75 -26.90
CA LYS A 473 -17.40 -3.13 -25.83
C LYS A 473 -16.58 -2.79 -24.59
N ASP A 474 -15.42 -3.40 -24.43
CA ASP A 474 -14.46 -3.22 -23.33
C ASP A 474 -13.50 -2.05 -23.54
N ILE A 475 -13.81 -1.13 -24.47
CA ILE A 475 -13.11 0.15 -24.56
C ILE A 475 -13.66 1.11 -23.52
N PHE A 476 -12.79 1.49 -22.60
CA PHE A 476 -13.00 2.39 -21.49
C PHE A 476 -12.09 3.60 -21.62
N GLN A 477 -12.64 4.76 -21.25
CA GLN A 477 -11.85 5.98 -21.12
C GLN A 477 -10.83 5.82 -19.99
N LYS A 478 -9.56 6.12 -20.27
CA LYS A 478 -8.45 6.16 -19.30
C LYS A 478 -7.99 7.59 -19.00
N GLY A 479 -8.50 8.57 -19.72
CA GLY A 479 -8.25 9.99 -19.48
C GLY A 479 -8.90 10.86 -20.55
N SER A 480 -9.27 12.09 -20.20
CA SER A 480 -9.78 13.07 -21.17
C SER A 480 -9.30 14.47 -20.78
N ASN A 481 -9.12 15.33 -21.78
CA ASN A 481 -8.83 16.75 -21.59
C ASN A 481 -9.36 17.55 -22.79
N ILE A 482 -10.20 18.55 -22.52
CA ILE A 482 -10.87 19.35 -23.55
C ILE A 482 -10.53 20.83 -23.33
N THR A 483 -10.10 21.48 -24.39
CA THR A 483 -9.79 22.92 -24.49
C THR A 483 -10.59 23.52 -25.66
N PRO A 484 -10.78 24.85 -25.76
CA PRO A 484 -11.47 25.46 -26.92
C PRO A 484 -10.90 25.03 -28.27
N GLU A 485 -9.60 24.74 -28.34
CA GLU A 485 -8.91 24.44 -29.60
C GLU A 485 -8.87 22.95 -29.96
N ARG A 486 -9.08 22.04 -28.99
CA ARG A 486 -8.90 20.59 -29.20
C ARG A 486 -9.47 19.74 -28.05
N LEU A 487 -9.76 18.48 -28.37
CA LEU A 487 -9.95 17.41 -27.39
C LEU A 487 -8.78 16.42 -27.40
N ARG A 488 -8.52 15.82 -26.24
CA ARG A 488 -7.57 14.72 -26.03
C ARG A 488 -8.33 13.59 -25.33
N PHE A 489 -8.33 12.41 -25.93
CA PHE A 489 -9.05 11.25 -25.42
C PHE A 489 -8.12 10.05 -25.30
N ASP A 490 -8.01 9.48 -24.10
CA ASP A 490 -7.15 8.35 -23.79
C ASP A 490 -8.04 7.12 -23.51
N PHE A 491 -7.72 5.98 -24.11
CA PHE A 491 -8.53 4.75 -24.02
C PHE A 491 -7.66 3.49 -23.96
N ASN A 492 -8.18 2.42 -23.35
CA ASN A 492 -7.47 1.14 -23.32
C ASN A 492 -7.54 0.45 -24.69
N PHE A 493 -6.38 0.32 -25.32
CA PHE A 493 -6.22 -0.43 -26.55
C PHE A 493 -4.75 -0.84 -26.70
N ASP A 494 -4.50 -2.07 -27.12
CA ASP A 494 -3.21 -2.76 -27.09
C ASP A 494 -2.29 -2.42 -28.26
N ARG A 495 -2.87 -2.00 -29.39
CA ARG A 495 -2.12 -1.65 -30.61
C ARG A 495 -2.43 -0.26 -31.14
N LYS A 496 -1.66 0.15 -32.14
CA LYS A 496 -1.95 1.36 -32.92
C LYS A 496 -3.21 1.17 -33.78
N LEU A 497 -4.03 2.23 -33.89
CA LEU A 497 -5.13 2.26 -34.85
C LEU A 497 -4.58 2.30 -36.27
N THR A 498 -5.16 1.50 -37.17
CA THR A 498 -4.80 1.58 -38.60
C THR A 498 -5.32 2.88 -39.21
N PRO A 499 -4.72 3.37 -40.30
CA PRO A 499 -5.25 4.54 -41.01
C PRO A 499 -6.73 4.40 -41.39
N GLU A 500 -7.16 3.19 -41.76
CA GLU A 500 -8.55 2.87 -42.10
C GLU A 500 -9.48 2.93 -40.88
N GLU A 501 -9.02 2.46 -39.72
CA GLU A 501 -9.78 2.57 -38.46
C GLU A 501 -9.94 4.03 -38.04
N ILE A 502 -8.86 4.83 -38.14
CA ILE A 502 -8.92 6.26 -37.85
C ILE A 502 -9.95 6.93 -38.76
N LYS A 503 -9.92 6.64 -40.06
CA LYS A 503 -10.87 7.19 -41.03
C LYS A 503 -12.30 6.77 -40.69
N LYS A 504 -12.55 5.50 -40.37
CA LYS A 504 -13.88 5.01 -39.98
C LYS A 504 -14.40 5.68 -38.71
N VAL A 505 -13.53 5.95 -37.74
CA VAL A 505 -13.91 6.69 -36.52
C VAL A 505 -14.30 8.13 -36.87
N GLU A 506 -13.53 8.82 -37.70
CA GLU A 506 -13.89 10.16 -38.17
C GLU A 506 -15.21 10.16 -38.94
N ASP A 507 -15.38 9.25 -39.89
CA ASP A 507 -16.59 9.12 -40.71
C ASP A 507 -17.82 8.86 -39.82
N TRP A 508 -17.69 7.95 -38.85
CA TRP A 508 -18.78 7.63 -37.91
C TRP A 508 -19.23 8.87 -37.12
N VAL A 509 -18.29 9.64 -36.55
CA VAL A 509 -18.63 10.85 -35.78
C VAL A 509 -19.29 11.89 -36.68
N ASN A 510 -18.72 12.14 -37.86
CA ASN A 510 -19.24 13.12 -38.81
C ASN A 510 -20.62 12.74 -39.39
N GLU A 511 -20.91 11.45 -39.56
CA GLU A 511 -22.26 11.00 -39.90
C GLU A 511 -23.26 11.35 -38.81
N ARG A 512 -22.91 11.19 -37.52
CA ARG A 512 -23.81 11.55 -36.41
C ARG A 512 -23.99 13.05 -36.23
N ILE A 513 -23.03 13.85 -36.68
CA ILE A 513 -23.19 15.29 -36.81
C ILE A 513 -24.25 15.60 -37.88
N LYS A 514 -24.15 14.96 -39.06
CA LYS A 514 -25.11 15.15 -40.17
C LYS A 514 -26.52 14.64 -39.85
N GLU A 515 -26.67 13.70 -38.91
CA GLU A 515 -27.97 13.21 -38.43
C GLU A 515 -28.71 14.21 -37.52
N GLU A 516 -28.07 15.32 -37.11
CA GLU A 516 -28.68 16.39 -36.30
C GLU A 516 -29.36 15.85 -35.02
N LEU A 517 -28.67 14.99 -34.29
CA LEU A 517 -29.18 14.29 -33.13
C LEU A 517 -29.37 15.23 -31.93
N SER A 518 -30.54 15.13 -31.29
CA SER A 518 -30.79 15.84 -30.03
C SER A 518 -29.95 15.29 -28.88
N VAL A 519 -29.44 16.18 -28.04
CA VAL A 519 -28.73 15.86 -26.79
C VAL A 519 -29.65 16.16 -25.61
N LYS A 520 -29.98 15.14 -24.82
CA LYS A 520 -30.89 15.23 -23.66
C LYS A 520 -30.15 15.00 -22.36
N LYS A 521 -30.47 15.79 -21.34
CA LYS A 521 -29.95 15.66 -19.98
C LYS A 521 -31.05 15.18 -19.05
N ASP A 522 -30.83 14.04 -18.40
CA ASP A 522 -31.70 13.52 -17.35
C ASP A 522 -30.94 13.45 -16.01
N GLU A 523 -31.64 13.58 -14.89
CA GLU A 523 -31.10 13.30 -13.55
C GLU A 523 -31.74 12.01 -13.02
N MET A 524 -30.94 11.04 -12.59
CA MET A 524 -31.42 9.74 -12.11
C MET A 524 -30.43 9.09 -11.16
N THR A 525 -30.80 7.98 -10.52
CA THR A 525 -29.89 7.19 -9.69
C THR A 525 -28.88 6.41 -10.54
N VAL A 526 -27.76 6.01 -9.94
CA VAL A 526 -26.75 5.17 -10.60
C VAL A 526 -27.34 3.84 -11.09
N GLU A 527 -28.27 3.25 -10.34
CA GLU A 527 -28.95 2.02 -10.74
C GLU A 527 -29.83 2.20 -11.96
N GLU A 528 -30.58 3.30 -12.04
CA GLU A 528 -31.41 3.64 -13.20
C GLU A 528 -30.54 3.92 -14.43
N ALA A 529 -29.43 4.64 -14.25
CA ALA A 529 -28.46 4.90 -15.33
C ALA A 529 -27.88 3.57 -15.88
N LYS A 530 -27.49 2.64 -15.01
CA LYS A 530 -27.03 1.30 -15.40
C LYS A 530 -28.11 0.53 -16.16
N LYS A 531 -29.37 0.55 -15.70
CA LYS A 531 -30.50 -0.10 -16.38
C LYS A 531 -30.77 0.47 -17.77
N LYS A 532 -30.55 1.78 -17.98
CA LYS A 532 -30.65 2.43 -19.29
C LYS A 532 -29.45 2.17 -20.20
N GLY A 533 -28.43 1.45 -19.73
CA GLY A 533 -27.21 1.17 -20.50
C GLY A 533 -26.23 2.35 -20.56
N ALA A 534 -26.34 3.30 -19.63
CA ALA A 534 -25.43 4.44 -19.55
C ALA A 534 -23.98 3.96 -19.35
N GLN A 535 -23.07 4.51 -20.12
CA GLN A 535 -21.64 4.34 -19.94
C GLN A 535 -21.18 5.25 -18.79
N GLY A 536 -20.31 4.73 -17.94
CA GLY A 536 -19.74 5.49 -16.84
C GLY A 536 -18.57 4.73 -16.24
N VAL A 537 -17.64 5.44 -15.61
CA VAL A 537 -16.62 4.80 -14.78
C VAL A 537 -17.29 4.49 -13.45
N PHE A 538 -17.87 3.29 -13.32
CA PHE A 538 -18.65 2.88 -12.14
C PHE A 538 -17.81 2.59 -10.89
N GLU A 539 -16.50 2.82 -10.97
CA GLU A 539 -15.48 2.59 -9.94
C GLU A 539 -15.21 3.83 -9.06
N TYR A 540 -15.97 4.93 -9.23
CA TYR A 540 -15.94 6.13 -8.38
C TYR A 540 -17.25 6.35 -7.62
N LYS A 541 -17.16 7.01 -6.45
CA LYS A 541 -18.33 7.49 -5.69
C LYS A 541 -19.10 8.54 -6.48
N TYR A 542 -20.12 8.12 -7.21
CA TYR A 542 -21.20 9.03 -7.61
C TYR A 542 -22.03 9.38 -6.36
N GLY A 543 -22.59 10.60 -6.32
CA GLY A 543 -23.63 10.93 -5.34
C GLY A 543 -24.90 10.07 -5.54
N GLU A 544 -25.89 10.20 -4.66
CA GLU A 544 -27.16 9.45 -4.76
C GLU A 544 -27.87 9.64 -6.11
N LYS A 545 -27.64 10.78 -6.77
CA LYS A 545 -28.12 11.09 -8.12
C LYS A 545 -26.98 11.52 -9.04
N VAL A 546 -27.11 11.18 -10.32
CA VAL A 546 -26.18 11.50 -11.40
C VAL A 546 -26.90 12.15 -12.58
N PHE A 547 -26.19 12.99 -13.32
CA PHE A 547 -26.66 13.47 -14.62
C PHE A 547 -26.24 12.49 -15.72
N VAL A 548 -27.19 12.15 -16.59
CA VAL A 548 -27.00 11.28 -17.75
C VAL A 548 -27.30 12.08 -19.00
N TYR A 549 -26.34 12.11 -19.92
CA TYR A 549 -26.50 12.72 -21.23
C TYR A 549 -26.74 11.66 -22.28
N THR A 550 -27.80 11.83 -23.07
CA THR A 550 -28.20 10.94 -24.17
C THR A 550 -28.10 11.70 -25.49
N ILE A 551 -27.28 11.23 -26.43
CA ILE A 551 -27.12 11.78 -27.78
C ILE A 551 -27.86 10.87 -28.75
N GLY A 552 -29.07 11.28 -29.16
CA GLY A 552 -29.97 10.49 -30.01
C GLY A 552 -30.19 9.08 -29.45
N ASN A 553 -30.00 8.06 -30.29
CA ASN A 553 -29.95 6.65 -29.88
C ASN A 553 -28.53 6.06 -29.94
N LYS A 554 -27.50 6.91 -29.93
CA LYS A 554 -26.12 6.51 -30.24
C LYS A 554 -25.23 6.42 -29.00
N SER A 555 -25.30 7.40 -28.10
CA SER A 555 -24.49 7.45 -26.89
C SER A 555 -25.35 7.83 -25.69
N ILE A 556 -25.11 7.17 -24.57
CA ILE A 556 -25.71 7.47 -23.27
C ILE A 556 -24.60 7.37 -22.23
N GLU A 557 -24.24 8.47 -21.57
CA GLU A 557 -23.11 8.51 -20.63
C GLU A 557 -23.44 9.31 -19.36
N ILE A 558 -22.94 8.88 -18.21
CA ILE A 558 -22.97 9.66 -16.98
C ILE A 558 -21.93 10.77 -17.10
N CYS A 559 -22.37 12.04 -17.08
CA CYS A 559 -21.48 13.19 -17.25
C CYS A 559 -22.03 14.43 -16.53
N GLY A 560 -21.13 15.20 -15.89
CA GLY A 560 -21.47 16.43 -15.17
C GLY A 560 -21.11 17.73 -15.88
N GLY A 561 -20.48 17.68 -17.07
CA GLY A 561 -20.05 18.87 -17.81
C GLY A 561 -21.11 19.37 -18.81
N PRO A 562 -20.91 20.58 -19.38
CA PRO A 562 -21.86 21.17 -20.33
C PRO A 562 -21.82 20.43 -21.68
N HIS A 563 -22.97 20.39 -22.37
CA HIS A 563 -23.13 19.82 -23.71
C HIS A 563 -23.98 20.75 -24.57
N ILE A 564 -23.73 20.74 -25.88
CA ILE A 564 -24.61 21.34 -26.90
C ILE A 564 -25.96 20.63 -26.93
N GLU A 565 -26.98 21.26 -27.52
CA GLU A 565 -28.33 20.73 -27.61
C GLU A 565 -28.53 19.83 -28.84
N ASN A 566 -27.77 20.06 -29.92
CA ASN A 566 -27.88 19.29 -31.16
C ASN A 566 -26.54 19.05 -31.84
N THR A 567 -26.27 17.82 -32.31
CA THR A 567 -24.98 17.47 -32.92
C THR A 567 -24.65 18.27 -34.18
N SER A 568 -25.62 18.88 -34.86
CA SER A 568 -25.40 19.81 -35.99
C SER A 568 -24.51 21.00 -35.62
N GLU A 569 -24.46 21.38 -34.34
CA GLU A 569 -23.64 22.48 -33.85
C GLU A 569 -22.12 22.17 -33.87
N LEU A 570 -21.73 20.90 -34.05
CA LEU A 570 -20.34 20.45 -33.92
C LEU A 570 -19.43 20.81 -35.11
N GLY A 571 -19.96 21.14 -36.29
CA GLY A 571 -19.12 21.37 -37.48
C GLY A 571 -18.50 20.07 -38.01
N HIS A 572 -17.21 20.04 -38.34
CA HIS A 572 -16.55 18.85 -38.86
C HIS A 572 -15.53 18.25 -37.87
N PHE A 573 -15.67 16.98 -37.50
CA PHE A 573 -14.75 16.31 -36.59
C PHE A 573 -13.52 15.75 -37.31
N LYS A 574 -12.33 16.08 -36.81
CA LYS A 574 -11.05 15.61 -37.36
C LYS A 574 -10.08 15.12 -36.29
N ILE A 575 -9.56 13.90 -36.44
CA ILE A 575 -8.44 13.35 -35.67
C ILE A 575 -7.14 13.89 -36.24
N LYS A 576 -6.37 14.60 -35.42
CA LYS A 576 -5.07 15.18 -35.79
C LYS A 576 -3.90 14.28 -35.46
N LYS A 577 -3.99 13.51 -34.37
CA LYS A 577 -2.91 12.63 -33.93
C LYS A 577 -3.42 11.45 -33.12
N GLU A 578 -2.77 10.32 -33.29
CA GLU A 578 -2.91 9.13 -32.48
C GLU A 578 -1.52 8.71 -31.96
N GLU A 579 -1.38 8.43 -30.66
CA GLU A 579 -0.09 8.07 -30.03
C GLU A 579 -0.25 7.09 -28.85
N SER A 580 0.78 6.27 -28.58
CA SER A 580 0.84 5.44 -27.37
C SER A 580 1.24 6.30 -26.18
N ILE A 581 0.61 6.11 -25.02
CA ILE A 581 1.00 6.81 -23.78
C ILE A 581 1.47 5.86 -22.68
N ALA A 582 1.00 4.62 -22.70
CA ALA A 582 1.45 3.53 -21.84
C ALA A 582 1.16 2.19 -22.55
N ALA A 583 1.64 1.08 -21.98
CA ALA A 583 1.25 -0.25 -22.47
C ALA A 583 -0.28 -0.41 -22.32
N GLY A 584 -0.96 -0.83 -23.40
CA GLY A 584 -2.40 -1.00 -23.40
C GLY A 584 -3.21 0.30 -23.37
N VAL A 585 -2.60 1.49 -23.51
CA VAL A 585 -3.31 2.77 -23.53
C VAL A 585 -2.88 3.65 -24.71
N ARG A 586 -3.87 4.07 -25.50
CA ARG A 586 -3.72 4.92 -26.68
C ARG A 586 -4.36 6.29 -26.44
N ARG A 587 -3.88 7.30 -27.14
CA ARG A 587 -4.34 8.69 -27.06
C ARG A 587 -4.69 9.21 -28.45
N ILE A 588 -5.90 9.76 -28.58
CA ILE A 588 -6.35 10.54 -29.74
C ILE A 588 -6.35 12.02 -29.37
N LYS A 589 -5.89 12.86 -30.29
CA LYS A 589 -6.08 14.31 -30.28
C LYS A 589 -6.92 14.68 -31.50
N ALA A 590 -8.04 15.35 -31.28
CA ALA A 590 -8.98 15.75 -32.33
C ALA A 590 -9.45 17.20 -32.15
N VAL A 591 -10.02 17.75 -33.21
CA VAL A 591 -10.56 19.12 -33.28
C VAL A 591 -11.90 19.10 -33.99
N LEU A 592 -12.63 20.22 -33.91
CA LEU A 592 -13.79 20.53 -34.75
C LEU A 592 -13.37 21.64 -35.73
N GLU A 593 -13.70 21.49 -37.00
CA GLU A 593 -13.40 22.41 -38.12
C GLU A 593 -14.66 23.06 -38.68
#